data_AF-A0A9D7LWD9-F1
#
_entry.id   AF-A0A9D7LWD9-F1
#
_cell.length_a   1.000
_cell.length_b   1.000
_cell.length_c   1.000
_cell.angle_alpha   90.00
_cell.angle_beta   90.00
_cell.angle_gamma   90.00
#
_symmetry.space_group_name_H-M   'P 1'
#
loop_
_entity.id
_entity.type
_entity.pdbx_description
1 polymer ?
#
loop_
_entity_poly.entity_id
_entity_poly.type
_entity_poly.pdbx_seq_one_letter_code
_entity_poly.pdbx_strand_id
1 'polypeptide(L)'
;MRALLVALCAALLIARPAHAQSRSGLPVDIQVPLPPAPVVADGQTRLVYELRITNFAPVPFDLREIDVVADGTSIARFSDGDLEGLLETIGAASDNASPRTLGSGRTVVAYLDLTLPRGAKAPASISHRLAFTRKAADGTVVERSLTGIPLTTQPPAITIGAPLRGPGWVAANGLFSKDHRRSFNAVDGREYLAQRFAIDWVQLGPDGRFFRESSTANENFYGYGAEVIAVADGVISNLVTDQPENAGSNPPTSRTVTLDSITGNSLVLDLGGGRYALYAHLKPGSLKVAVGDKVKAGQVLAQLGNSGNSDAPHLHFQLMNASSPLGAEGLPYQISSFRLAGRLANLELLENGQAWTPAQGAAELRRNEFPADLAVVTFP
;
A
#
# COMPACT_ATOMS: atom_id res chain seq x y z
N MET A 1 -56.67 15.25 -43.19
CA MET A 1 -55.27 15.35 -42.70
C MET A 1 -55.15 14.59 -41.39
N ARG A 2 -54.40 13.48 -41.36
CA ARG A 2 -53.63 12.94 -40.22
C ARG A 2 -53.04 11.61 -40.67
N ALA A 3 -51.79 11.67 -41.15
CA ALA A 3 -50.97 10.50 -41.40
C ALA A 3 -50.37 10.04 -40.07
N LEU A 4 -50.55 8.77 -39.73
CA LEU A 4 -49.96 8.14 -38.55
C LEU A 4 -48.55 7.65 -38.94
N LEU A 5 -47.50 8.34 -38.47
CA LEU A 5 -46.13 7.85 -38.57
C LEU A 5 -45.92 6.76 -37.50
N VAL A 6 -45.74 5.51 -37.92
CA VAL A 6 -45.24 4.44 -37.05
C VAL A 6 -43.72 4.49 -37.09
N ALA A 7 -43.11 4.95 -36.00
CA ALA A 7 -41.66 4.93 -35.83
C ALA A 7 -41.21 3.51 -35.45
N LEU A 8 -40.53 2.84 -36.37
CA LEU A 8 -39.92 1.53 -36.14
C LEU A 8 -38.58 1.74 -35.40
N CYS A 9 -38.57 1.57 -34.08
CA CYS A 9 -37.32 1.52 -33.31
C CYS A 9 -36.57 0.23 -33.64
N ALA A 10 -35.56 0.32 -34.51
CA ALA A 10 -34.59 -0.75 -34.70
C ALA A 10 -33.68 -0.82 -33.46
N ALA A 11 -33.92 -1.79 -32.58
CA ALA A 11 -32.99 -2.13 -31.51
C ALA A 11 -31.71 -2.73 -32.14
N LEU A 12 -30.61 -1.99 -32.14
CA LEU A 12 -29.29 -2.54 -32.43
C LEU A 12 -28.93 -3.55 -31.33
N LEU A 13 -29.10 -4.84 -31.62
CA LEU A 13 -28.49 -5.92 -30.86
C LEU A 13 -26.98 -5.84 -31.05
N ILE A 14 -26.28 -5.22 -30.10
CA ILE A 14 -24.82 -5.31 -30.00
C ILE A 14 -24.51 -6.75 -29.58
N ALA A 15 -24.18 -7.59 -30.57
CA ALA A 15 -23.68 -8.93 -30.31
C ALA A 15 -22.36 -8.81 -29.53
N ARG A 16 -22.39 -9.12 -28.23
CA ARG A 16 -21.17 -9.33 -27.45
C ARG A 16 -20.49 -10.57 -28.03
N PRO A 17 -19.22 -10.50 -28.46
CA PRO A 17 -18.53 -11.69 -28.90
C PRO A 17 -18.48 -12.66 -27.71
N ALA A 18 -19.13 -13.81 -27.86
CA ALA A 18 -19.03 -14.89 -26.90
C ALA A 18 -17.60 -15.44 -26.96
N HIS A 19 -16.72 -14.93 -26.11
CA HIS A 19 -15.42 -15.56 -25.91
C HIS A 19 -15.67 -16.88 -25.19
N ALA A 20 -15.45 -17.99 -25.89
CA ALA A 20 -15.47 -19.31 -25.29
C ALA A 20 -14.48 -19.29 -24.11
N GLN A 21 -15.01 -19.47 -22.89
CA GLN A 21 -14.20 -19.51 -21.68
C GLN A 21 -13.21 -20.67 -21.83
N SER A 22 -11.92 -20.36 -21.90
CA SER A 22 -10.86 -21.36 -21.88
C SER A 22 -11.01 -22.17 -20.58
N ARG A 23 -11.42 -23.44 -20.70
CA ARG A 23 -11.53 -24.35 -19.56
C ARG A 23 -10.12 -24.83 -19.21
N SER A 24 -9.39 -24.05 -18.41
CA SER A 24 -8.18 -24.58 -17.78
C SER A 24 -8.62 -25.57 -16.70
N GLY A 25 -8.27 -26.85 -16.87
CA GLY A 25 -8.50 -27.91 -15.87
C GLY A 25 -7.46 -27.93 -14.74
N LEU A 26 -6.69 -26.86 -14.59
CA LEU A 26 -5.68 -26.73 -13.54
C LEU A 26 -6.37 -26.32 -12.22
N PRO A 27 -6.29 -27.12 -11.14
CA PRO A 27 -6.92 -26.78 -9.86
C PRO A 27 -6.07 -25.76 -9.09
N VAL A 28 -5.93 -24.57 -9.69
CA VAL A 28 -5.25 -23.41 -9.10
C VAL A 28 -6.25 -22.26 -9.10
N ASP A 29 -6.44 -21.66 -7.93
CA ASP A 29 -7.25 -20.46 -7.77
C ASP A 29 -6.36 -19.21 -7.86
N ILE A 30 -6.87 -18.17 -8.50
CA ILE A 30 -6.20 -16.85 -8.61
C ILE A 30 -7.21 -15.81 -8.18
N GLN A 31 -6.91 -15.12 -7.08
CA GLN A 31 -7.72 -14.01 -6.59
C GLN A 31 -6.94 -12.71 -6.59
N VAL A 32 -7.64 -11.61 -6.85
CA VAL A 32 -7.13 -10.24 -6.68
C VAL A 32 -8.00 -9.58 -5.62
N PRO A 33 -7.56 -9.54 -4.35
CA PRO A 33 -8.41 -9.09 -3.24
C PRO A 33 -8.90 -7.67 -3.40
N LEU A 34 -8.02 -6.79 -3.89
CA LEU A 34 -8.35 -5.41 -4.24
C LEU A 34 -7.90 -5.13 -5.68
N PRO A 35 -8.82 -4.87 -6.63
CA PRO A 35 -8.44 -4.48 -7.98
C PRO A 35 -7.62 -3.17 -7.96
N PRO A 36 -6.58 -3.04 -8.78
CA PRO A 36 -5.67 -1.91 -8.69
C PRO A 36 -6.36 -0.60 -9.09
N ALA A 37 -6.02 0.47 -8.38
CA ALA A 37 -6.27 1.85 -8.79
C ALA A 37 -4.96 2.49 -9.27
N PRO A 38 -4.97 3.28 -10.36
CA PRO A 38 -3.79 4.01 -10.81
C PRO A 38 -3.31 5.01 -9.77
N VAL A 39 -2.02 4.94 -9.43
CA VAL A 39 -1.33 5.91 -8.57
C VAL A 39 -0.10 6.46 -9.29
N VAL A 40 0.20 7.74 -9.15
CA VAL A 40 1.42 8.34 -9.73
C VAL A 40 2.47 8.39 -8.64
N ALA A 41 3.65 7.82 -8.89
CA ALA A 41 4.82 7.96 -8.04
C ALA A 41 6.06 8.10 -8.95
N ASP A 42 7.00 8.95 -8.55
CA ASP A 42 8.18 9.30 -9.36
C ASP A 42 7.84 9.71 -10.81
N GLY A 43 6.74 10.46 -10.98
CA GLY A 43 6.26 10.91 -12.28
C GLY A 43 5.76 9.81 -13.23
N GLN A 44 5.58 8.57 -12.74
CA GLN A 44 5.04 7.45 -13.53
C GLN A 44 3.74 6.92 -12.92
N THR A 45 2.80 6.54 -13.79
CA THR A 45 1.57 5.85 -13.39
C THR A 45 1.89 4.39 -13.07
N ARG A 46 1.35 3.89 -11.96
CA ARG A 46 1.64 2.56 -11.42
C ARG A 46 0.35 1.84 -11.04
N LEU A 47 0.31 0.53 -11.25
CA LEU A 47 -0.74 -0.36 -10.74
C LEU A 47 -0.11 -1.29 -9.71
N VAL A 48 -0.55 -1.15 -8.47
CA VAL A 48 0.06 -1.81 -7.31
C VAL A 48 -1.00 -2.69 -6.65
N TYR A 49 -0.82 -4.01 -6.68
CA TYR A 49 -1.84 -4.98 -6.24
C TYR A 49 -1.27 -6.41 -6.06
N GLU A 50 -2.08 -7.33 -5.53
CA GLU A 50 -1.70 -8.71 -5.24
C GLU A 50 -2.41 -9.70 -6.15
N LEU A 51 -1.73 -10.80 -6.46
CA LEU A 51 -2.41 -12.06 -6.77
C LEU A 51 -2.27 -13.01 -5.58
N ARG A 52 -3.37 -13.61 -5.14
CA ARG A 52 -3.35 -14.79 -4.28
C ARG A 52 -3.50 -16.02 -5.15
N ILE A 53 -2.50 -16.89 -5.10
CA ILE A 53 -2.42 -18.08 -5.94
C ILE A 53 -2.46 -19.29 -5.02
N THR A 54 -3.57 -20.03 -5.04
CA THR A 54 -3.78 -21.19 -4.16
C THR A 54 -3.78 -22.47 -4.98
N ASN A 55 -2.93 -23.41 -4.58
CA ASN A 55 -2.89 -24.73 -5.20
C ASN A 55 -3.88 -25.69 -4.52
N PHE A 56 -4.91 -26.12 -5.24
CA PHE A 56 -5.89 -27.12 -4.79
C PHE A 56 -5.55 -28.55 -5.28
N ALA A 57 -4.47 -28.75 -6.03
CA ALA A 57 -4.01 -30.10 -6.38
C ALA A 57 -3.37 -30.81 -5.19
N PRO A 58 -3.45 -32.15 -5.14
CA PRO A 58 -2.73 -32.97 -4.15
C PRO A 58 -1.22 -33.10 -4.44
N VAL A 59 -0.66 -32.23 -5.30
CA VAL A 59 0.72 -32.28 -5.79
C VAL A 59 1.26 -30.85 -5.97
N PRO A 60 2.56 -30.63 -5.81
CA PRO A 60 3.14 -29.30 -5.99
C PRO A 60 3.19 -28.87 -7.46
N PHE A 61 3.12 -27.55 -7.67
CA PHE A 61 3.41 -26.89 -8.94
C PHE A 61 4.50 -25.86 -8.73
N ASP A 62 5.37 -25.69 -9.72
CA ASP A 62 6.34 -24.59 -9.74
C ASP A 62 5.81 -23.49 -10.65
N LEU A 63 5.60 -22.30 -10.10
CA LEU A 63 5.25 -21.11 -10.87
C LEU A 63 6.47 -20.64 -11.69
N ARG A 64 6.28 -20.53 -13.00
CA ARG A 64 7.35 -20.18 -13.95
C ARG A 64 7.21 -18.76 -14.47
N GLU A 65 5.97 -18.31 -14.69
CA GLU A 65 5.68 -17.00 -15.27
C GLU A 65 4.37 -16.43 -14.74
N ILE A 66 4.35 -15.11 -14.53
CA ILE A 66 3.14 -14.29 -14.44
C ILE A 66 3.20 -13.28 -15.59
N ASP A 67 2.23 -13.33 -16.49
CA ASP A 67 2.06 -12.38 -17.59
C ASP A 67 0.78 -11.57 -17.38
N VAL A 68 0.93 -10.26 -17.24
CA VAL A 68 -0.19 -9.34 -17.10
C VAL A 68 -0.64 -8.88 -18.48
N VAL A 69 -1.92 -9.07 -18.76
CA VAL A 69 -2.50 -8.83 -20.08
C VAL A 69 -3.54 -7.72 -19.98
N ALA A 70 -3.48 -6.75 -20.89
CA ALA A 70 -4.52 -5.76 -21.12
C ALA A 70 -4.88 -5.74 -22.60
N ASP A 71 -6.17 -5.75 -22.92
CA ASP A 71 -6.69 -5.75 -24.29
C ASP A 71 -6.04 -6.82 -25.19
N GLY A 72 -5.83 -8.03 -24.62
CA GLY A 72 -5.17 -9.16 -25.28
C GLY A 72 -3.65 -9.05 -25.43
N THR A 73 -3.06 -7.92 -25.04
CA THR A 73 -1.62 -7.64 -25.16
C THR A 73 -0.92 -7.81 -23.81
N SER A 74 0.27 -8.44 -23.82
CA SER A 74 1.13 -8.48 -22.63
C SER A 74 1.65 -7.07 -22.32
N ILE A 75 1.41 -6.60 -21.10
CA ILE A 75 1.86 -5.28 -20.62
C ILE A 75 2.95 -5.38 -19.55
N ALA A 76 3.11 -6.57 -18.94
CA ALA A 76 4.22 -6.90 -18.05
C ALA A 76 4.38 -8.41 -17.97
N ARG A 77 5.61 -8.90 -17.89
CA ARG A 77 5.91 -10.32 -17.71
C ARG A 77 6.99 -10.48 -16.64
N PHE A 78 6.76 -11.40 -15.73
CA PHE A 78 7.66 -11.74 -14.63
C PHE A 78 7.99 -13.23 -14.75
N SER A 79 9.27 -13.55 -14.86
CA SER A 79 9.72 -14.92 -15.06
C SER A 79 10.89 -15.25 -14.15
N ASP A 80 11.02 -16.53 -13.82
CA ASP A 80 12.22 -17.06 -13.18
C ASP A 80 12.66 -16.34 -11.91
N GLY A 81 13.74 -15.56 -11.98
CA GLY A 81 14.33 -14.84 -10.85
C GLY A 81 13.51 -13.64 -10.41
N ASP A 82 12.73 -13.03 -11.33
CA ASP A 82 11.82 -11.92 -10.98
C ASP A 82 10.79 -12.37 -9.94
N LEU A 83 10.32 -13.61 -10.08
CA LEU A 83 9.31 -14.19 -9.22
C LEU A 83 9.84 -14.40 -7.79
N GLU A 84 11.10 -14.76 -7.59
CA GLU A 84 11.66 -14.97 -6.24
C GLU A 84 11.58 -13.69 -5.38
N GLY A 85 11.80 -12.52 -5.99
CA GLY A 85 11.68 -11.23 -5.28
C GLY A 85 10.24 -10.79 -5.04
N LEU A 86 9.32 -11.26 -5.90
CA LEU A 86 7.94 -10.80 -5.96
C LEU A 86 6.96 -11.65 -5.15
N LEU A 87 7.30 -12.93 -4.93
CA LEU A 87 6.45 -13.89 -4.26
C LEU A 87 6.73 -13.95 -2.75
N GLU A 88 5.70 -14.35 -2.00
CA GLU A 88 5.80 -14.71 -0.59
C GLU A 88 4.80 -15.81 -0.26
N THR A 89 5.23 -16.81 0.50
CA THR A 89 4.36 -17.90 0.93
C THR A 89 3.70 -17.54 2.25
N ILE A 90 2.36 -17.47 2.27
CA ILE A 90 1.62 -17.14 3.50
C ILE A 90 1.86 -18.21 4.57
N GLY A 91 2.24 -17.78 5.77
CA GLY A 91 2.41 -18.64 6.94
C GLY A 91 3.45 -19.75 6.74
N ALA A 92 4.44 -19.54 5.88
CA ALA A 92 5.61 -20.43 5.82
C ALA A 92 6.55 -20.13 7.00
N ALA A 93 7.11 -21.19 7.59
CA ALA A 93 8.28 -21.03 8.45
C ALA A 93 9.47 -20.57 7.57
N SER A 94 10.52 -20.02 8.18
CA SER A 94 11.74 -19.62 7.48
C SER A 94 12.56 -20.85 7.01
N ASP A 95 11.98 -21.70 6.16
CA ASP A 95 12.53 -23.00 5.77
C ASP A 95 13.28 -22.98 4.42
N ASN A 96 13.69 -21.80 3.94
CA ASN A 96 14.42 -21.58 2.67
C ASN A 96 13.76 -22.20 1.43
N ALA A 97 12.50 -22.67 1.51
CA ALA A 97 11.78 -23.18 0.37
C ALA A 97 11.46 -22.04 -0.61
N SER A 98 11.66 -22.28 -1.90
CA SER A 98 11.34 -21.29 -2.93
C SER A 98 9.83 -20.98 -2.87
N PRO A 99 9.42 -19.70 -2.77
CA PRO A 99 8.02 -19.30 -2.86
C PRO A 99 7.40 -19.58 -4.23
N ARG A 100 8.18 -20.00 -5.23
CA ARG A 100 7.65 -20.46 -6.52
C ARG A 100 7.10 -21.88 -6.48
N THR A 101 7.50 -22.70 -5.50
CA THR A 101 6.98 -24.07 -5.36
C THR A 101 5.71 -24.06 -4.52
N LEU A 102 4.56 -24.05 -5.18
CA LEU A 102 3.25 -24.06 -4.55
C LEU A 102 2.89 -25.49 -4.13
N GLY A 103 3.14 -25.83 -2.86
CA GLY A 103 2.70 -27.09 -2.26
C GLY A 103 1.18 -27.27 -2.26
N SER A 104 0.71 -28.50 -2.03
CA SER A 104 -0.72 -28.83 -1.91
C SER A 104 -1.38 -27.99 -0.80
N GLY A 105 -2.47 -27.30 -1.12
CA GLY A 105 -3.21 -26.44 -0.19
C GLY A 105 -2.48 -25.14 0.20
N ARG A 106 -1.32 -24.85 -0.40
CA ARG A 106 -0.55 -23.64 -0.09
C ARG A 106 -1.03 -22.46 -0.92
N THR A 107 -0.95 -21.29 -0.31
CA THR A 107 -1.19 -20.01 -0.96
C THR A 107 0.10 -19.23 -1.01
N VAL A 108 0.42 -18.74 -2.20
CA VAL A 108 1.51 -17.80 -2.45
C VAL A 108 0.91 -16.48 -2.91
N VAL A 109 1.48 -15.38 -2.46
CA VAL A 109 1.09 -14.02 -2.84
C VAL A 109 2.13 -13.46 -3.79
N ALA A 110 1.67 -12.96 -4.93
CA ALA A 110 2.48 -12.21 -5.88
C ALA A 110 2.21 -10.72 -5.72
N TYR A 111 3.20 -9.95 -5.25
CA TYR A 111 3.08 -8.51 -5.04
C TYR A 111 3.48 -7.75 -6.31
N LEU A 112 2.48 -7.45 -7.15
CA LEU A 112 2.70 -6.82 -8.43
C LEU A 112 2.79 -5.30 -8.31
N ASP A 113 3.82 -4.76 -8.95
CA ASP A 113 4.04 -3.34 -9.12
C ASP A 113 4.33 -3.05 -10.60
N LEU A 114 3.27 -2.62 -11.31
CA LEU A 114 3.34 -2.39 -12.75
C LEU A 114 3.56 -0.91 -13.01
N THR A 115 4.77 -0.57 -13.45
CA THR A 115 5.06 0.78 -13.94
C THR A 115 4.64 0.90 -15.39
N LEU A 116 3.69 1.80 -15.66
CA LEU A 116 3.22 2.04 -17.02
C LEU A 116 4.19 2.96 -17.78
N PRO A 117 4.27 2.84 -19.13
CA PRO A 117 5.02 3.78 -19.94
C PRO A 117 4.60 5.22 -19.65
N ARG A 118 5.56 6.15 -19.69
CA ARG A 118 5.30 7.56 -19.37
C ARG A 118 4.19 8.12 -20.27
N GLY A 119 3.17 8.71 -19.66
CA GLY A 119 2.00 9.26 -20.37
C GLY A 119 0.95 8.24 -20.78
N ALA A 120 1.18 6.94 -20.59
CA ALA A 120 0.17 5.92 -20.82
C ALA A 120 -0.98 6.04 -19.80
N LYS A 121 -2.20 5.83 -20.27
CA LYS A 121 -3.35 5.64 -19.39
C LYS A 121 -3.32 4.23 -18.83
N ALA A 122 -3.82 4.07 -17.61
CA ALA A 122 -4.08 2.74 -17.09
C ALA A 122 -5.12 2.02 -17.95
N PRO A 123 -4.93 0.73 -18.25
CA PRO A 123 -5.93 -0.06 -18.94
C PRO A 123 -7.22 -0.12 -18.12
N ALA A 124 -8.38 -0.21 -18.79
CA ALA A 124 -9.66 -0.32 -18.10
C ALA A 124 -9.89 -1.71 -17.47
N SER A 125 -9.24 -2.73 -18.03
CA SER A 125 -9.28 -4.10 -17.54
C SER A 125 -7.92 -4.76 -17.70
N ILE A 126 -7.57 -5.61 -16.73
CA ILE A 126 -6.39 -6.47 -16.78
C ILE A 126 -6.77 -7.92 -16.51
N SER A 127 -6.00 -8.87 -17.03
CA SER A 127 -6.03 -10.27 -16.64
C SER A 127 -4.62 -10.83 -16.51
N HIS A 128 -4.50 -12.07 -16.06
CA HIS A 128 -3.21 -12.70 -15.78
C HIS A 128 -3.13 -14.03 -16.49
N ARG A 129 -2.02 -14.33 -17.16
CA ARG A 129 -1.68 -15.67 -17.62
C ARG A 129 -0.55 -16.19 -16.76
N LEU A 130 -0.78 -17.32 -16.10
CA LEU A 130 0.22 -17.96 -15.25
C LEU A 130 0.67 -19.26 -15.91
N ALA A 131 1.98 -19.47 -15.97
CA ALA A 131 2.59 -20.70 -16.44
C ALA A 131 3.19 -21.48 -15.27
N PHE A 132 2.93 -22.77 -15.23
CA PHE A 132 3.39 -23.68 -14.18
C PHE A 132 4.09 -24.89 -14.79
N THR A 133 5.04 -25.45 -14.06
CA THR A 133 5.56 -26.80 -14.31
C THR A 133 5.19 -27.73 -13.18
N ARG A 134 5.07 -29.02 -13.50
CA ARG A 134 4.95 -30.10 -12.52
C ARG A 134 5.79 -31.28 -12.97
N LYS A 135 6.44 -31.95 -12.01
CA LYS A 135 7.03 -33.27 -12.23
C LYS A 135 5.96 -34.36 -12.13
N ALA A 136 5.80 -35.15 -13.19
CA ALA A 136 4.95 -36.33 -13.20
C ALA A 136 5.61 -37.51 -12.47
N ALA A 137 4.85 -38.58 -12.24
CA ALA A 137 5.32 -39.75 -11.49
C ALA A 137 6.50 -40.48 -12.18
N ASP A 138 6.56 -40.42 -13.51
CA ASP A 138 7.66 -40.95 -14.32
C ASP A 138 8.88 -40.01 -14.40
N GLY A 139 8.82 -38.87 -13.71
CA GLY A 139 9.89 -37.87 -13.68
C GLY A 139 9.83 -36.83 -14.81
N THR A 140 8.90 -36.96 -15.77
CA THR A 140 8.74 -35.98 -16.85
C THR A 140 8.25 -34.64 -16.29
N VAL A 141 8.74 -33.53 -16.85
CA VAL A 141 8.26 -32.19 -16.51
C VAL A 141 7.15 -31.82 -17.48
N VAL A 142 5.99 -31.47 -16.96
CA VAL A 142 4.84 -31.08 -17.76
C VAL A 142 4.48 -29.64 -17.47
N GLU A 143 4.36 -28.85 -18.54
CA GLU A 143 3.90 -27.47 -18.48
C GLU A 143 2.37 -27.40 -18.47
N ARG A 144 1.85 -26.39 -17.78
CA ARG A 144 0.44 -26.02 -17.72
C ARG A 144 0.33 -24.51 -17.68
N SER A 145 -0.78 -23.99 -18.21
CA SER A 145 -1.10 -22.57 -18.08
C SER A 145 -2.56 -22.36 -17.68
N LEU A 146 -2.78 -21.23 -17.03
CA LEU A 146 -4.09 -20.75 -16.59
C LEU A 146 -4.19 -19.29 -16.98
N THR A 147 -5.33 -18.89 -17.53
CA THR A 147 -5.67 -17.46 -17.69
C THR A 147 -6.69 -17.10 -16.63
N GLY A 148 -6.33 -16.18 -15.75
CA GLY A 148 -7.21 -15.60 -14.74
C GLY A 148 -8.34 -14.78 -15.37
N ILE A 149 -9.34 -14.48 -14.54
CA ILE A 149 -10.52 -13.73 -14.96
C ILE A 149 -10.14 -12.24 -15.13
N PRO A 150 -10.61 -11.56 -16.19
CA PRO A 150 -10.42 -10.12 -16.32
C PRO A 150 -11.02 -9.35 -15.14
N LEU A 151 -10.28 -8.35 -14.67
CA LEU A 151 -10.61 -7.49 -13.54
C LEU A 151 -10.71 -6.05 -14.05
N THR A 152 -11.71 -5.31 -13.56
CA THR A 152 -11.83 -3.88 -13.86
C THR A 152 -10.87 -3.09 -12.98
N THR A 153 -10.05 -2.23 -13.60
CA THR A 153 -9.19 -1.29 -12.91
C THR A 153 -10.04 -0.22 -12.24
N GLN A 154 -9.74 0.09 -10.98
CA GLN A 154 -10.46 1.08 -10.19
C GLN A 154 -10.19 2.51 -10.69
N PRO A 155 -11.04 3.49 -10.35
CA PRO A 155 -10.74 4.89 -10.57
C PRO A 155 -9.37 5.29 -9.97
N PRO A 156 -8.70 6.32 -10.53
CA PRO A 156 -7.43 6.82 -9.99
C PRO A 156 -7.50 7.13 -8.49
N ALA A 157 -6.35 6.99 -7.83
CA ALA A 157 -6.12 7.36 -6.44
C ALA A 157 -6.64 8.79 -6.16
N ILE A 158 -7.23 8.98 -4.98
CA ILE A 158 -7.70 10.31 -4.60
C ILE A 158 -6.54 11.24 -4.27
N THR A 159 -6.76 12.54 -4.45
CA THR A 159 -5.83 13.57 -4.01
C THR A 159 -6.20 14.05 -2.61
N ILE A 160 -5.21 14.10 -1.72
CA ILE A 160 -5.32 14.60 -0.35
C ILE A 160 -4.31 15.74 -0.11
N GLY A 161 -4.50 16.50 0.97
CA GLY A 161 -3.51 17.42 1.53
C GLY A 161 -2.35 16.67 2.21
N ALA A 162 -1.32 17.43 2.60
CA ALA A 162 -0.24 16.88 3.42
C ALA A 162 -0.74 16.62 4.86
N PRO A 163 -0.28 15.55 5.53
CA PRO A 163 -0.61 15.30 6.94
C PRO A 163 0.28 16.09 7.92
N LEU A 164 1.32 16.75 7.41
CA LEU A 164 2.38 17.44 8.16
C LEU A 164 2.79 18.74 7.44
N ARG A 165 3.64 19.55 8.08
CA ARG A 165 4.14 20.84 7.56
C ARG A 165 5.65 20.93 7.55
N GLY A 166 6.17 21.76 6.64
CA GLY A 166 7.58 22.13 6.64
C GLY A 166 8.50 21.06 6.04
N PRO A 167 9.81 21.22 6.23
CA PRO A 167 10.82 20.43 5.52
C PRO A 167 11.22 19.15 6.26
N GLY A 168 11.97 18.31 5.55
CA GLY A 168 12.73 17.21 6.12
C GLY A 168 11.93 15.93 6.35
N TRP A 169 10.73 15.79 5.77
CA TRP A 169 9.91 14.60 5.97
C TRP A 169 10.36 13.48 5.05
N VAL A 170 10.71 12.35 5.64
CA VAL A 170 11.07 11.12 4.94
C VAL A 170 9.83 10.25 4.84
N ALA A 171 9.51 9.81 3.62
CA ALA A 171 8.51 8.77 3.40
C ALA A 171 9.15 7.39 3.67
N ALA A 172 9.18 6.94 4.93
CA ALA A 172 9.73 5.63 5.28
C ALA A 172 8.67 4.54 5.14
N ASN A 173 9.12 3.31 4.86
CA ASN A 173 8.28 2.12 4.70
C ASN A 173 7.14 2.33 3.70
N GLY A 174 7.36 3.20 2.72
CA GLY A 174 6.36 3.67 1.78
C GLY A 174 6.12 2.69 0.64
N LEU A 175 5.54 3.21 -0.44
CA LEU A 175 5.39 2.48 -1.69
C LEU A 175 6.78 2.12 -2.20
N PHE A 176 7.19 0.85 -2.02
CA PHE A 176 8.37 0.10 -2.49
C PHE A 176 8.98 -0.78 -1.39
N SER A 177 8.79 -0.40 -0.13
CA SER A 177 9.22 -1.23 0.99
C SER A 177 8.38 -2.52 1.06
N LYS A 178 8.97 -3.59 1.59
CA LYS A 178 8.27 -4.84 1.90
C LYS A 178 7.49 -4.73 3.22
N ASP A 179 7.90 -3.86 4.13
CA ASP A 179 7.46 -3.85 5.53
C ASP A 179 5.95 -3.67 5.64
N HIS A 180 5.43 -2.52 5.23
CA HIS A 180 3.99 -2.26 5.18
C HIS A 180 3.28 -3.05 4.08
N ARG A 181 3.91 -3.16 2.91
CA ARG A 181 3.28 -3.66 1.70
C ARG A 181 2.89 -5.14 1.77
N ARG A 182 3.61 -5.90 2.61
CA ARG A 182 3.48 -7.35 2.78
C ARG A 182 2.98 -7.76 4.17
N SER A 183 2.56 -6.80 5.00
CA SER A 183 2.03 -7.05 6.34
C SER A 183 0.55 -7.47 6.31
N PHE A 184 0.32 -8.79 6.31
CA PHE A 184 -1.02 -9.37 6.42
C PHE A 184 -1.58 -9.27 7.84
N ASN A 185 -2.84 -8.89 7.93
CA ASN A 185 -3.60 -8.87 9.17
C ASN A 185 -4.83 -9.76 9.03
N ALA A 186 -5.05 -10.66 9.99
CA ALA A 186 -6.29 -11.42 10.07
C ALA A 186 -7.16 -10.84 11.20
N VAL A 187 -8.29 -10.24 10.84
CA VAL A 187 -9.24 -9.63 11.77
C VAL A 187 -10.63 -10.18 11.46
N ASP A 188 -11.34 -10.65 12.49
CA ASP A 188 -12.68 -11.24 12.39
C ASP A 188 -12.78 -12.37 11.34
N GLY A 189 -11.74 -13.20 11.26
CA GLY A 189 -11.69 -14.35 10.37
C GLY A 189 -11.47 -14.01 8.89
N ARG A 190 -11.09 -12.77 8.58
CA ARG A 190 -10.74 -12.31 7.22
C ARG A 190 -9.38 -11.65 7.21
N GLU A 191 -8.66 -11.87 6.14
CA GLU A 191 -7.33 -11.31 5.91
C GLU A 191 -7.38 -9.97 5.16
N TYR A 192 -6.49 -9.06 5.52
CA TYR A 192 -6.40 -7.71 4.98
C TYR A 192 -4.95 -7.28 4.78
N LEU A 193 -4.73 -6.40 3.81
CA LEU A 193 -3.50 -5.63 3.65
C LEU A 193 -3.80 -4.15 3.91
N ALA A 194 -4.02 -3.84 5.18
CA ALA A 194 -4.35 -2.49 5.65
C ALA A 194 -3.28 -1.44 5.28
N GLN A 195 -2.01 -1.81 5.37
CA GLN A 195 -0.89 -0.89 5.21
C GLN A 195 -0.38 -0.79 3.77
N ARG A 196 -1.14 -1.27 2.77
CA ARG A 196 -0.71 -1.35 1.35
C ARG A 196 -0.05 -0.07 0.81
N PHE A 197 -0.54 1.10 1.23
CA PHE A 197 -0.06 2.42 0.83
C PHE A 197 0.28 3.29 2.04
N ALA A 198 0.57 2.67 3.19
CA ALA A 198 0.98 3.40 4.39
C ALA A 198 2.35 4.06 4.19
N ILE A 199 2.57 5.17 4.89
CA ILE A 199 3.87 5.82 5.00
C ILE A 199 4.11 6.12 6.48
N ASP A 200 5.32 5.82 6.94
CA ASP A 200 5.85 6.33 8.20
C ASP A 200 6.61 7.61 7.92
N TRP A 201 6.05 8.74 8.36
CA TRP A 201 6.68 10.04 8.21
C TRP A 201 7.64 10.30 9.35
N VAL A 202 8.93 10.32 9.04
CA VAL A 202 10.01 10.61 9.99
C VAL A 202 10.69 11.92 9.59
N GLN A 203 11.06 12.78 10.56
CA GLN A 203 11.63 14.08 10.24
C GLN A 203 13.16 14.13 10.41
N LEU A 204 13.84 14.60 9.37
CA LEU A 204 15.22 15.06 9.41
C LEU A 204 15.30 16.48 9.94
N GLY A 205 16.28 16.73 10.81
CA GLY A 205 16.72 18.05 11.20
C GLY A 205 17.55 18.75 10.13
N PRO A 206 17.91 20.02 10.36
CA PRO A 206 18.76 20.81 9.46
C PRO A 206 20.20 20.26 9.34
N ASP A 207 20.61 19.42 10.28
CA ASP A 207 21.89 18.68 10.30
C ASP A 207 21.82 17.37 9.49
N GLY A 208 20.68 17.06 8.89
CA GLY A 208 20.47 15.82 8.13
C GLY A 208 20.29 14.58 9.00
N ARG A 209 20.01 14.71 10.31
CA ARG A 209 19.83 13.59 11.24
C ARG A 209 18.40 13.53 11.79
N PHE A 210 17.98 12.39 12.35
CA PHE A 210 16.63 12.25 12.94
C PHE A 210 16.50 12.78 14.36
N PHE A 211 17.60 12.79 15.09
CA PHE A 211 17.62 13.18 16.48
C PHE A 211 18.85 14.02 16.82
N ARG A 212 18.68 14.85 17.83
CA ARG A 212 19.71 15.62 18.51
C ARG A 212 20.31 14.74 19.60
N GLU A 213 21.60 14.86 19.86
CA GLU A 213 22.29 14.26 21.02
C GLU A 213 22.24 12.71 21.09
N SER A 214 21.10 12.11 21.42
CA SER A 214 20.89 10.66 21.48
C SER A 214 19.52 10.23 20.98
N SER A 215 19.39 8.97 20.55
CA SER A 215 18.13 8.39 20.12
C SER A 215 17.28 7.86 21.28
N THR A 216 17.70 7.98 22.55
CA THR A 216 17.06 7.28 23.69
C THR A 216 15.88 8.04 24.32
N ALA A 217 15.60 9.26 23.86
CA ALA A 217 14.52 10.11 24.35
C ALA A 217 13.71 10.66 23.17
N ASN A 218 12.39 10.75 23.31
CA ASN A 218 11.52 11.20 22.22
C ASN A 218 11.79 12.67 21.85
N GLU A 219 12.07 13.50 22.86
CA GLU A 219 12.33 14.94 22.74
C GLU A 219 13.55 15.27 21.86
N ASN A 220 14.43 14.29 21.70
CA ASN A 220 15.60 14.43 20.86
C ASN A 220 15.27 14.32 19.37
N PHE A 221 14.18 13.65 19.00
CA PHE A 221 13.78 13.51 17.60
C PHE A 221 13.22 14.82 17.06
N TYR A 222 13.59 15.17 15.82
CA TYR A 222 13.14 16.42 15.22
C TYR A 222 11.63 16.44 14.97
N GLY A 223 11.04 15.29 14.63
CA GLY A 223 9.60 15.17 14.36
C GLY A 223 8.72 15.11 15.60
N TYR A 224 9.26 14.78 16.77
CA TYR A 224 8.46 14.60 17.98
C TYR A 224 7.76 15.91 18.37
N GLY A 225 6.44 15.84 18.60
CA GLY A 225 5.61 17.01 18.92
C GLY A 225 5.18 17.86 17.71
N ALA A 226 5.60 17.50 16.48
CA ALA A 226 5.16 18.19 15.26
C ALA A 226 3.63 18.14 15.10
N GLU A 227 3.05 19.18 14.50
CA GLU A 227 1.60 19.26 14.34
C GLU A 227 1.06 18.23 13.32
N VAL A 228 0.19 17.39 13.87
CA VAL A 228 -0.82 16.52 13.26
C VAL A 228 -1.89 17.22 12.42
N ILE A 229 -1.95 17.23 11.07
CA ILE A 229 -3.03 17.97 10.36
C ILE A 229 -3.98 17.11 9.52
N ALA A 230 -5.23 17.55 9.44
CA ALA A 230 -6.26 16.94 8.60
C ALA A 230 -5.88 17.02 7.12
N VAL A 231 -5.88 15.88 6.42
CA VAL A 231 -5.51 15.82 5.00
C VAL A 231 -6.66 16.27 4.08
N ALA A 232 -7.88 16.33 4.61
CA ALA A 232 -9.07 16.78 3.88
C ALA A 232 -10.14 17.21 4.89
N ASP A 233 -11.21 17.81 4.37
CA ASP A 233 -12.45 17.96 5.14
C ASP A 233 -13.01 16.58 5.48
N GLY A 234 -13.54 16.40 6.68
CA GLY A 234 -14.06 15.10 7.10
C GLY A 234 -14.69 15.11 8.49
N VAL A 235 -15.02 13.92 8.98
CA VAL A 235 -15.59 13.68 10.32
C VAL A 235 -14.72 12.71 11.08
N ILE A 236 -14.39 13.01 12.34
CA ILE A 236 -13.64 12.07 13.19
C ILE A 236 -14.53 10.86 13.47
N SER A 237 -14.13 9.68 13.00
CA SER A 237 -14.90 8.44 13.15
C SER A 237 -14.47 7.61 14.35
N ASN A 238 -13.19 7.64 14.70
CA ASN A 238 -12.64 6.86 15.81
C ASN A 238 -11.44 7.56 16.44
N LEU A 239 -11.21 7.33 17.72
CA LEU A 239 -10.06 7.79 18.50
C LEU A 239 -9.57 6.67 19.41
N VAL A 240 -8.25 6.56 19.53
CA VAL A 240 -7.60 5.80 20.60
C VAL A 240 -6.78 6.80 21.41
N THR A 241 -7.01 6.83 22.73
CA THR A 241 -6.35 7.75 23.67
C THR A 241 -5.64 6.97 24.77
N ASP A 242 -4.87 7.70 25.58
CA ASP A 242 -4.28 7.24 26.84
C ASP A 242 -3.34 6.03 26.69
N GLN A 243 -2.78 5.83 25.50
CA GLN A 243 -1.76 4.82 25.26
C GLN A 243 -0.39 5.36 25.67
N PRO A 244 0.39 4.66 26.51
CA PRO A 244 1.73 5.11 26.88
C PRO A 244 2.67 5.21 25.68
N GLU A 245 3.63 6.14 25.75
CA GLU A 245 4.72 6.26 24.77
C GLU A 245 5.83 5.25 25.03
N ASN A 246 6.54 4.92 23.96
CA ASN A 246 7.85 4.29 23.99
C ASN A 246 8.93 5.36 24.28
N ALA A 247 10.16 4.92 24.58
CA ALA A 247 11.28 5.81 24.91
C ALA A 247 12.30 5.85 23.77
N GLY A 248 12.26 6.90 22.95
CA GLY A 248 13.18 7.06 21.83
C GLY A 248 13.15 5.90 20.83
N SER A 249 14.32 5.53 20.32
CA SER A 249 14.58 4.29 19.58
C SER A 249 14.73 3.13 20.56
N ASN A 250 14.03 2.02 20.30
CA ASN A 250 13.96 0.78 21.10
C ASN A 250 12.83 0.76 22.13
N PRO A 251 11.59 0.45 21.72
CA PRO A 251 10.52 0.16 22.67
C PRO A 251 10.92 -0.99 23.61
N PRO A 252 10.54 -0.93 24.90
CA PRO A 252 10.79 -2.04 25.81
C PRO A 252 10.08 -3.30 25.32
N THR A 253 10.84 -4.38 25.12
CA THR A 253 10.32 -5.70 24.66
C THR A 253 9.31 -6.34 25.63
N SER A 254 9.11 -5.75 26.80
CA SER A 254 8.17 -6.21 27.82
C SER A 254 6.71 -5.85 27.55
N ARG A 255 6.41 -4.91 26.65
CA ARG A 255 5.03 -4.55 26.32
C ARG A 255 4.52 -5.42 25.18
N THR A 256 3.54 -6.27 25.49
CA THR A 256 2.82 -7.02 24.46
C THR A 256 1.96 -6.07 23.63
N VAL A 257 2.27 -5.98 22.34
CA VAL A 257 1.43 -5.27 21.36
C VAL A 257 0.19 -6.13 21.08
N THR A 258 -0.98 -5.51 21.17
CA THR A 258 -2.29 -6.12 20.89
C THR A 258 -2.95 -5.40 19.72
N LEU A 259 -4.00 -6.00 19.13
CA LEU A 259 -4.81 -5.33 18.10
C LEU A 259 -5.32 -3.96 18.55
N ASP A 260 -5.64 -3.79 19.84
CA ASP A 260 -6.15 -2.55 20.41
C ASP A 260 -5.07 -1.49 20.67
N SER A 261 -3.82 -1.91 20.84
CA SER A 261 -2.71 -1.01 21.22
C SER A 261 -1.72 -0.73 20.09
N ILE A 262 -1.80 -1.48 18.99
CA ILE A 262 -0.84 -1.41 17.88
C ILE A 262 -0.74 -0.01 17.27
N THR A 263 -1.85 0.73 17.13
CA THR A 263 -1.84 2.08 16.57
C THR A 263 -1.35 3.15 17.55
N GLY A 264 -1.19 2.81 18.83
CA GLY A 264 -0.98 3.80 19.89
C GLY A 264 -2.16 4.76 20.00
N ASN A 265 -1.89 5.97 20.50
CA ASN A 265 -2.86 7.05 20.38
C ASN A 265 -3.05 7.35 18.91
N SER A 266 -4.30 7.37 18.45
CA SER A 266 -4.59 7.45 17.03
C SER A 266 -5.94 8.11 16.79
N LEU A 267 -6.16 8.55 15.56
CA LEU A 267 -7.47 8.96 15.10
C LEU A 267 -7.74 8.42 13.70
N VAL A 268 -9.01 8.18 13.42
CA VAL A 268 -9.52 7.86 12.09
C VAL A 268 -10.45 8.97 11.63
N LEU A 269 -10.17 9.52 10.46
CA LEU A 269 -10.95 10.57 9.80
C LEU A 269 -11.74 9.98 8.63
N ASP A 270 -13.07 10.06 8.68
CA ASP A 270 -13.95 9.71 7.57
C ASP A 270 -13.95 10.84 6.53
N LEU A 271 -13.51 10.51 5.31
CA LEU A 271 -13.42 11.41 4.17
C LEU A 271 -14.70 11.39 3.29
N GLY A 272 -15.67 10.56 3.64
CA GLY A 272 -16.82 10.23 2.82
C GLY A 272 -16.51 9.20 1.73
N GLY A 273 -17.57 8.63 1.14
CA GLY A 273 -17.44 7.66 0.04
C GLY A 273 -16.75 6.35 0.43
N GLY A 274 -16.80 5.97 1.71
CA GLY A 274 -16.17 4.74 2.23
C GLY A 274 -14.65 4.82 2.34
N ARG A 275 -14.09 6.02 2.53
CA ARG A 275 -12.64 6.25 2.63
C ARG A 275 -12.30 6.84 3.99
N TYR A 276 -11.32 6.25 4.65
CA TYR A 276 -10.92 6.61 6.00
C TYR A 276 -9.41 6.87 6.04
N ALA A 277 -8.98 7.91 6.75
CA ALA A 277 -7.56 8.21 6.97
C ALA A 277 -7.18 7.90 8.41
N LEU A 278 -6.20 7.02 8.62
CA LEU A 278 -5.62 6.74 9.92
C LEU A 278 -4.39 7.63 10.15
N TYR A 279 -4.30 8.17 11.36
CA TYR A 279 -3.11 8.81 11.90
C TYR A 279 -2.74 8.09 13.20
N ALA A 280 -1.60 7.40 13.23
CA ALA A 280 -1.19 6.58 14.37
C ALA A 280 0.04 7.15 15.08
N HIS A 281 0.39 6.53 16.21
CA HIS A 281 1.55 6.85 17.03
C HIS A 281 1.56 8.30 17.55
N LEU A 282 0.39 8.88 17.79
CA LEU A 282 0.24 10.26 18.27
C LEU A 282 0.72 10.39 19.72
N LYS A 283 1.06 11.63 20.10
CA LYS A 283 1.47 11.96 21.46
C LYS A 283 0.27 11.90 22.43
N PRO A 284 0.39 11.24 23.60
CA PRO A 284 -0.69 11.19 24.58
C PRO A 284 -1.14 12.60 24.99
N GLY A 285 -2.46 12.79 25.15
CA GLY A 285 -3.05 14.07 25.54
C GLY A 285 -2.96 15.19 24.49
N SER A 286 -2.47 14.91 23.27
CA SER A 286 -2.31 15.93 22.23
C SER A 286 -3.51 16.09 21.29
N LEU A 287 -4.44 15.13 21.27
CA LEU A 287 -5.65 15.17 20.44
C LEU A 287 -6.49 16.41 20.76
N LYS A 288 -6.83 17.18 19.71
CA LYS A 288 -7.60 18.44 19.79
C LYS A 288 -9.06 18.29 19.31
N VAL A 289 -9.50 17.05 19.12
CA VAL A 289 -10.80 16.71 18.49
C VAL A 289 -11.45 15.55 19.23
N ALA A 290 -12.76 15.41 19.08
CA ALA A 290 -13.58 14.31 19.57
C ALA A 290 -14.24 13.54 18.41
N VAL A 291 -14.67 12.30 18.67
CA VAL A 291 -15.47 11.52 17.72
C VAL A 291 -16.75 12.29 17.36
N GLY A 292 -17.04 12.40 16.06
CA GLY A 292 -18.15 13.16 15.50
C GLY A 292 -17.81 14.59 15.09
N ASP A 293 -16.64 15.11 15.47
CA ASP A 293 -16.22 16.45 15.08
C ASP A 293 -16.01 16.55 13.56
N LYS A 294 -16.46 17.66 12.99
CA LYS A 294 -16.16 18.04 11.60
C LYS A 294 -14.88 18.84 11.58
N VAL A 295 -13.93 18.45 10.73
CA VAL A 295 -12.65 19.13 10.58
C VAL A 295 -12.48 19.66 9.17
N LYS A 296 -11.62 20.67 9.02
CA LYS A 296 -11.22 21.22 7.72
C LYS A 296 -9.82 20.78 7.33
N ALA A 297 -9.57 20.62 6.04
CA ALA A 297 -8.24 20.35 5.52
C ALA A 297 -7.22 21.37 6.10
N GLY A 298 -6.11 20.87 6.64
CA GLY A 298 -5.07 21.67 7.29
C GLY A 298 -5.34 22.03 8.76
N GLN A 299 -6.51 21.68 9.32
CA GLN A 299 -6.77 21.85 10.75
C GLN A 299 -5.84 20.94 11.58
N VAL A 300 -5.29 21.48 12.67
CA VAL A 300 -4.47 20.71 13.60
C VAL A 300 -5.37 19.77 14.41
N LEU A 301 -5.04 18.48 14.36
CA LEU A 301 -5.76 17.38 15.00
C LEU A 301 -5.06 16.89 16.26
N ALA A 302 -3.72 16.83 16.24
CA ALA A 302 -2.92 16.23 17.31
C ALA A 302 -1.45 16.66 17.20
N GLN A 303 -0.57 16.02 17.97
CA GLN A 303 0.87 16.09 17.80
C GLN A 303 1.45 14.69 17.57
N LEU A 304 2.52 14.62 16.76
CA LEU A 304 3.30 13.40 16.52
C LEU A 304 3.93 12.92 17.82
N GLY A 305 3.82 11.62 18.11
CA GLY A 305 4.40 10.99 19.30
C GLY A 305 5.17 9.72 18.96
N ASN A 306 5.18 8.78 19.91
CA ASN A 306 5.86 7.49 19.79
C ASN A 306 5.10 6.40 20.59
N SER A 307 3.76 6.37 20.49
CA SER A 307 2.93 5.42 21.22
C SER A 307 2.54 4.20 20.38
N GLY A 308 2.24 3.07 21.01
CA GLY A 308 1.84 1.83 20.33
C GLY A 308 3.02 1.02 19.79
N ASN A 309 2.82 0.32 18.68
CA ASN A 309 3.88 -0.45 18.03
C ASN A 309 4.73 0.45 17.15
N SER A 310 5.63 1.20 17.78
CA SER A 310 6.45 2.23 17.14
C SER A 310 7.88 2.12 17.64
N ASP A 311 8.83 2.03 16.71
CA ASP A 311 10.24 1.85 17.06
C ASP A 311 10.97 3.15 17.38
N ALA A 312 10.44 4.29 16.93
CA ALA A 312 10.93 5.66 17.19
C ALA A 312 9.83 6.69 16.84
N PRO A 313 9.91 7.96 17.26
CA PRO A 313 8.90 8.97 16.91
C PRO A 313 8.71 9.14 15.39
N HIS A 314 7.51 8.80 14.89
CA HIS A 314 7.07 9.01 13.51
C HIS A 314 5.55 9.13 13.43
N LEU A 315 5.02 9.60 12.30
CA LEU A 315 3.59 9.53 11.99
C LEU A 315 3.35 8.40 11.00
N HIS A 316 2.68 7.33 11.44
CA HIS A 316 2.11 6.35 10.52
C HIS A 316 0.81 6.89 9.92
N PHE A 317 0.74 6.96 8.60
CA PHE A 317 -0.41 7.48 7.86
C PHE A 317 -0.83 6.54 6.73
N GLN A 318 -2.12 6.25 6.63
CA GLN A 318 -2.70 5.46 5.54
C GLN A 318 -4.14 5.84 5.22
N LEU A 319 -4.58 5.55 3.98
CA LEU A 319 -6.00 5.51 3.63
C LEU A 319 -6.53 4.08 3.58
N MET A 320 -7.80 3.91 3.93
CA MET A 320 -8.45 2.61 4.10
C MET A 320 -9.88 2.64 3.56
N ASN A 321 -10.41 1.47 3.19
CA ASN A 321 -11.80 1.31 2.72
C ASN A 321 -12.84 1.07 3.84
N ALA A 322 -12.41 1.01 5.09
CA ALA A 322 -13.25 0.91 6.28
C ALA A 322 -12.55 1.57 7.46
N SER A 323 -13.29 1.87 8.52
CA SER A 323 -12.77 2.59 9.70
C SER A 323 -11.91 1.74 10.64
N SER A 324 -11.65 0.46 10.30
CA SER A 324 -10.83 -0.45 11.10
C SER A 324 -9.38 -0.44 10.64
N PRO A 325 -8.42 0.07 11.45
CA PRO A 325 -7.00 0.18 11.08
C PRO A 325 -6.36 -1.09 10.52
N LEU A 326 -6.73 -2.26 11.06
CA LEU A 326 -6.19 -3.55 10.66
C LEU A 326 -7.20 -4.43 9.90
N GLY A 327 -8.50 -4.13 10.02
CA GLY A 327 -9.60 -4.86 9.40
C GLY A 327 -10.12 -4.21 8.12
N ALA A 328 -9.24 -3.58 7.35
CA ALA A 328 -9.58 -2.84 6.13
C ALA A 328 -8.49 -3.01 5.06
N GLU A 329 -8.84 -2.76 3.80
CA GLU A 329 -7.88 -2.71 2.71
C GLU A 329 -7.26 -1.32 2.60
N GLY A 330 -5.93 -1.27 2.50
CA GLY A 330 -5.19 -0.05 2.24
C GLY A 330 -5.48 0.48 0.83
N LEU A 331 -5.87 1.75 0.74
CA LEU A 331 -6.24 2.44 -0.50
C LEU A 331 -5.11 3.35 -0.99
N PRO A 332 -4.91 3.46 -2.31
CA PRO A 332 -3.93 4.40 -2.85
C PRO A 332 -4.43 5.84 -2.72
N TYR A 333 -3.49 6.75 -2.54
CA TYR A 333 -3.72 8.19 -2.52
C TYR A 333 -2.58 8.94 -3.22
N GLN A 334 -2.74 10.24 -3.36
CA GLN A 334 -1.73 11.16 -3.88
C GLN A 334 -1.74 12.43 -3.03
N ILE A 335 -0.58 13.02 -2.80
CA ILE A 335 -0.49 14.31 -2.11
C ILE A 335 -0.55 15.42 -3.15
N SER A 336 -1.46 16.38 -2.94
CA SER A 336 -1.74 17.50 -3.83
C SER A 336 -0.49 18.30 -4.21
N SER A 337 0.42 18.53 -3.28
CA SER A 337 1.74 19.09 -3.57
C SER A 337 2.78 18.86 -2.48
N PHE A 338 4.03 18.64 -2.89
CA PHE A 338 5.21 18.65 -2.04
C PHE A 338 6.45 19.02 -2.86
N ARG A 339 7.53 19.45 -2.22
CA ARG A 339 8.84 19.60 -2.89
C ARG A 339 9.71 18.40 -2.57
N LEU A 340 10.19 17.71 -3.60
CA LEU A 340 11.14 16.60 -3.48
C LEU A 340 12.57 17.15 -3.38
N ALA A 341 13.20 16.96 -2.22
CA ALA A 341 14.58 17.38 -1.96
C ALA A 341 15.61 16.30 -2.35
N GLY A 342 15.20 15.03 -2.38
CA GLY A 342 16.04 13.90 -2.74
C GLY A 342 15.50 12.60 -2.18
N ARG A 343 16.35 11.58 -2.09
CA ARG A 343 16.01 10.27 -1.52
C ARG A 343 17.14 9.81 -0.59
N LEU A 344 16.80 9.11 0.50
CA LEU A 344 17.79 8.40 1.29
C LEU A 344 18.22 7.10 0.61
N ALA A 345 19.44 6.66 0.88
CA ALA A 345 19.93 5.38 0.36
C ALA A 345 19.29 4.18 1.08
N ASN A 346 19.11 4.29 2.40
CA ASN A 346 18.46 3.29 3.26
C ASN A 346 18.02 3.94 4.59
N LEU A 347 17.27 3.20 5.40
CA LEU A 347 16.87 3.60 6.75
C LEU A 347 17.96 3.37 7.81
N GLU A 348 19.00 2.57 7.55
CA GLU A 348 20.10 2.37 8.51
C GLU A 348 20.87 3.67 8.79
N LEU A 349 20.87 4.61 7.83
CA LEU A 349 21.31 5.99 8.06
C LEU A 349 20.57 6.62 9.25
N LEU A 350 19.29 6.28 9.43
CA LEU A 350 18.42 6.83 10.47
C LEU A 350 18.84 6.32 11.85
N GLU A 351 19.16 5.03 11.93
CA GLU A 351 19.47 4.32 13.17
C GLU A 351 20.88 4.61 13.69
N ASN A 352 21.83 4.79 12.76
CA ASN A 352 23.24 4.99 13.10
C ASN A 352 23.64 6.46 13.31
N GLY A 353 22.67 7.39 13.27
CA GLY A 353 22.90 8.82 13.49
C GLY A 353 23.75 9.49 12.41
N GLN A 354 23.82 8.90 11.21
CA GLN A 354 24.54 9.48 10.08
C GLN A 354 23.73 10.63 9.46
N ALA A 355 24.44 11.65 8.97
CA ALA A 355 23.80 12.81 8.36
C ALA A 355 23.50 12.54 6.89
N TRP A 356 22.25 12.70 6.49
CA TRP A 356 21.85 12.77 5.09
C TRP A 356 22.20 14.14 4.50
N THR A 357 22.84 14.14 3.34
CA THR A 357 23.10 15.34 2.56
C THR A 357 22.27 15.32 1.29
N PRO A 358 21.47 16.38 1.00
CA PRO A 358 20.71 16.45 -0.23
C PRO A 358 21.64 16.40 -1.45
N ALA A 359 21.18 15.75 -2.52
CA ALA A 359 21.84 15.83 -3.80
C ALA A 359 21.88 17.29 -4.30
N GLN A 360 22.94 17.67 -5.02
CA GLN A 360 23.04 19.02 -5.58
C GLN A 360 21.92 19.25 -6.61
N GLY A 361 21.06 20.24 -6.36
CA GLY A 361 19.94 20.58 -7.23
C GLY A 361 18.85 21.36 -6.48
N ALA A 362 17.97 22.03 -7.22
CA ALA A 362 16.80 22.68 -6.62
C ALA A 362 15.72 21.63 -6.33
N ALA A 363 15.09 21.70 -5.16
CA ALA A 363 13.99 20.82 -4.80
C ALA A 363 12.83 20.94 -5.81
N GLU A 364 12.41 19.80 -6.37
CA GLU A 364 11.44 19.74 -7.44
C GLU A 364 10.01 19.77 -6.90
N LEU A 365 9.16 20.65 -7.43
CA LEU A 365 7.75 20.68 -7.06
C LEU A 365 7.02 19.50 -7.72
N ARG A 366 6.47 18.60 -6.90
CA ARG A 366 5.59 17.50 -7.31
C ARG A 366 4.15 17.84 -7.00
N ARG A 367 3.21 17.34 -7.81
CA ARG A 367 1.77 17.58 -7.66
C ARG A 367 0.98 16.33 -8.00
N ASN A 368 0.02 15.99 -7.13
CA ASN A 368 -0.84 14.81 -7.30
C ASN A 368 0.01 13.53 -7.48
N GLU A 369 1.00 13.37 -6.61
CA GLU A 369 1.88 12.20 -6.60
C GLU A 369 1.89 11.57 -5.21
N PHE A 370 2.04 10.26 -5.16
CA PHE A 370 2.41 9.52 -3.98
C PHE A 370 3.93 9.61 -3.82
N PRO A 371 4.45 10.10 -2.68
CA PRO A 371 5.89 10.11 -2.40
C PRO A 371 6.44 8.69 -2.38
N ALA A 372 7.40 8.41 -3.26
CA ALA A 372 8.10 7.13 -3.29
C ALA A 372 8.83 6.86 -1.96
N ASP A 373 9.09 5.58 -1.68
CA ASP A 373 9.86 5.19 -0.50
C ASP A 373 11.21 5.93 -0.41
N LEU A 374 11.55 6.33 0.81
CA LEU A 374 12.72 7.11 1.20
C LEU A 374 12.81 8.51 0.59
N ALA A 375 11.75 9.00 -0.07
CA ALA A 375 11.72 10.38 -0.56
C ALA A 375 11.79 11.37 0.61
N VAL A 376 12.70 12.35 0.51
CA VAL A 376 12.78 13.48 1.43
C VAL A 376 12.00 14.65 0.84
N VAL A 377 10.95 15.06 1.54
CA VAL A 377 9.99 16.04 1.03
C VAL A 377 9.83 17.23 1.97
N THR A 378 9.41 18.35 1.39
CA THR A 378 8.92 19.53 2.10
C THR A 378 7.46 19.75 1.78
N PHE A 379 6.63 19.81 2.83
CA PHE A 379 5.23 20.13 2.71
C PHE A 379 4.99 21.65 2.86
N PRO A 380 3.94 22.19 2.20
CA PRO A 380 3.57 23.60 2.31
C PRO A 380 3.26 24.08 3.73
#